data_AF-A0A2M7RTD6-F1
#
_entry.id   AF-A0A2M7RTD6-F1
#
_cell.length_a   1.000
_cell.length_b   1.000
_cell.length_c   1.000
_cell.angle_alpha   90.00
_cell.angle_beta   90.00
_cell.angle_gamma   90.00
#
_symmetry.space_group_name_H-M   'P 1'
#
loop_
_entity.id
_entity.type
_entity.pdbx_description
1 polymer ?
#
loop_
_entity_poly.entity_id
_entity_poly.type
_entity_poly.pdbx_seq_one_letter_code
_entity_poly.pdbx_strand_id
1 'polypeptide(L)'
;MLPFILIISLITAYLISHLSHSDKLKKFVFVVLIFGSLSGNFWVYPNKIAQGWDSTLGHIPFYSLQQKMNTYLDKNQITFSEVGTAFPMLGEHSVIFVNNDIRSFKPKEVGKDTYILYSNVNNDFSDSELNWLSNQYIIEKKITSPTIYLCLFKLKK
;
A
#
# COMPACT_ATOMS: atom_id res chain seq x y z
N MET A 1 -2.38 8.12 10.63
CA MET A 1 -1.33 7.66 11.58
C MET A 1 -0.17 8.65 11.74
N LEU A 2 0.21 9.39 10.68
CA LEU A 2 1.34 10.31 10.66
C LEU A 2 1.45 11.33 11.83
N PRO A 3 0.38 12.04 12.28
CA PRO A 3 0.51 13.01 13.37
C PRO A 3 0.98 12.38 14.69
N PHE A 4 0.49 11.17 15.00
CA PHE A 4 0.89 10.45 16.20
C PHE A 4 2.35 9.98 16.13
N ILE A 5 2.80 9.47 14.98
CA ILE A 5 4.19 9.06 14.77
C ILE A 5 5.13 10.25 14.94
N LEU A 6 4.76 11.42 14.41
CA LEU A 6 5.54 12.64 14.57
C LEU A 6 5.63 13.08 16.03
N ILE A 7 4.50 13.12 16.75
CA ILE A 7 4.47 13.49 18.17
C ILE A 7 5.34 12.54 19.00
N ILE A 8 5.21 11.22 18.80
CA ILE A 8 6.02 10.21 19.50
C ILE A 8 7.50 10.40 19.19
N SER A 9 7.85 10.70 17.93
CA SER A 9 9.24 10.95 17.53
C SER A 9 9.82 12.19 18.22
N LEU A 10 9.04 13.27 18.33
CA LEU A 10 9.44 14.50 19.03
C LEU A 10 9.60 14.27 20.53
N ILE A 11 8.67 13.56 21.17
CA ILE A 11 8.76 13.19 22.59
C ILE A 11 10.00 12.31 22.81
N THR A 12 10.25 11.33 21.95
CA THR A 12 11.42 10.46 22.04
C THR A 12 12.71 11.26 21.94
N ALA A 13 12.78 12.19 20.98
CA ALA A 13 13.92 13.10 20.84
C ALA A 13 14.13 13.98 22.08
N TYR A 14 13.05 14.53 22.63
CA TYR A 14 13.08 15.33 23.86
C TYR A 14 13.56 14.52 25.07
N LEU A 15 13.07 13.30 25.25
CA LEU A 15 13.50 12.44 26.36
C LEU A 15 14.97 12.08 26.25
N ILE A 16 15.46 11.73 25.05
CA ILE A 16 16.88 11.41 24.81
C ILE A 16 17.78 12.61 25.13
N SER A 17 17.36 13.83 24.80
CA SER A 17 18.18 15.03 25.09
C SER A 17 18.33 15.28 26.59
N HIS A 18 17.33 14.90 27.40
CA HIS A 18 17.30 15.10 28.85
C HIS A 18 17.92 13.95 29.67
N LEU A 19 18.34 12.85 29.05
CA LEU A 19 19.06 11.78 29.76
C LEU A 19 20.41 12.29 30.31
N SER A 20 20.82 11.83 31.49
CA SER A 20 22.11 12.19 32.13
C SER A 20 23.34 11.48 31.51
N HIS A 21 23.20 10.95 30.29
CA HIS A 21 24.25 10.23 29.57
C HIS A 21 25.14 11.16 28.73
N SER A 22 26.30 10.65 28.30
CA SER A 22 27.23 11.41 27.45
C SER A 22 26.63 11.82 26.10
N ASP A 23 27.04 12.99 25.59
CA ASP A 23 26.60 13.49 24.29
C ASP A 23 26.96 12.57 23.12
N LYS A 24 28.07 11.84 23.23
CA LYS A 24 28.48 10.84 22.22
C LYS A 24 27.44 9.73 22.10
N LEU A 25 26.98 9.19 23.23
CA LEU A 25 25.95 8.15 23.24
C LEU A 25 24.61 8.68 22.70
N LYS A 26 24.19 9.88 23.14
CA LYS A 26 22.96 10.51 22.64
C LYS A 26 22.99 10.68 21.12
N LYS A 27 24.08 11.24 20.58
CA LYS A 27 24.28 11.39 19.12
C LYS A 27 24.23 10.06 18.39
N PHE A 28 24.88 9.02 18.93
CA PHE A 28 24.83 7.68 18.36
C PHE A 28 23.40 7.15 18.31
N VAL A 29 22.63 7.25 19.40
CA VAL A 29 21.22 6.84 19.43
C VAL A 29 20.39 7.62 18.41
N PHE A 30 20.56 8.94 18.31
CA PHE A 30 19.89 9.74 17.29
C PHE A 30 20.20 9.28 15.87
N VAL A 31 21.47 9.01 15.57
CA VAL A 31 21.89 8.47 14.27
C VAL A 31 21.17 7.15 13.99
N VAL A 32 21.19 6.20 14.94
CA VAL A 32 20.51 4.91 14.79
C VAL A 32 19.01 5.08 14.55
N LEU A 33 18.35 5.96 15.31
CA LEU A 33 16.91 6.22 15.14
C LEU A 33 16.58 6.83 13.78
N ILE A 34 17.34 7.84 13.34
CA ILE A 34 17.13 8.49 12.04
C ILE A 34 17.33 7.48 10.91
N PHE A 35 18.45 6.76 10.90
CA PHE A 35 18.72 5.78 9.84
C PHE A 35 17.76 4.58 9.90
N GLY A 36 17.37 4.14 11.11
CA GLY A 36 16.33 3.13 11.29
C GLY A 36 15.00 3.55 10.67
N SER A 37 14.51 4.74 11.01
CA SER A 37 13.27 5.29 10.45
C SER A 37 13.34 5.50 8.93
N LEU A 38 14.48 5.99 8.42
CA LEU A 38 14.68 6.12 6.97
C LEU A 38 14.65 4.75 6.28
N SER A 39 15.31 3.74 6.86
CA SER A 39 15.36 2.39 6.29
C SER A 39 13.98 1.73 6.24
N GLY A 40 13.12 1.97 7.23
CA GLY A 40 11.77 1.41 7.30
C GLY A 40 10.88 1.78 6.12
N ASN A 41 11.15 2.91 5.44
CA ASN A 41 10.42 3.31 4.23
C ASN A 41 10.64 2.38 3.03
N PHE A 42 11.66 1.51 3.11
CA PHE A 42 12.01 0.55 2.06
C PHE A 42 11.67 -0.88 2.44
N TRP A 43 11.11 -1.12 3.64
CA TRP A 43 10.73 -2.46 4.08
C TRP A 43 9.40 -2.85 3.47
N VAL A 44 9.42 -3.90 2.64
CA VAL A 44 8.20 -4.50 2.09
C VAL A 44 7.75 -5.62 3.01
N TYR A 45 6.57 -5.43 3.60
CA TYR A 45 5.97 -6.40 4.51
C TYR A 45 5.45 -7.62 3.73
N PRO A 46 5.49 -8.82 4.32
CA PRO A 46 4.75 -9.97 3.80
C PRO A 46 3.27 -9.63 3.60
N ASN A 47 2.66 -10.17 2.53
CA ASN A 47 1.30 -9.84 2.11
C ASN A 47 0.18 -10.14 3.13
N LYS A 48 0.48 -10.90 4.20
CA LYS A 48 -0.45 -11.25 5.28
C LYS A 48 -0.36 -10.30 6.49
N ILE A 49 0.52 -9.32 6.44
CA ILE A 49 0.74 -8.36 7.52
C ILE A 49 0.24 -7.00 7.07
N ALA A 50 -0.74 -6.46 7.79
CA ALA A 50 -1.24 -5.11 7.55
C ALA A 50 -0.11 -4.09 7.78
N GLN A 51 -0.06 -3.06 6.93
CA GLN A 51 0.96 -2.02 7.00
C GLN A 51 0.36 -0.61 7.00
N GLY A 52 1.00 0.30 7.74
CA GLY A 52 0.71 1.74 7.74
C GLY A 52 1.33 2.43 6.52
N TRP A 53 1.01 1.95 5.32
CA TRP A 53 1.64 2.37 4.06
C TRP A 53 1.45 3.87 3.76
N ASP A 54 0.34 4.46 4.24
CA ASP A 54 -0.01 5.88 4.15
C ASP A 54 0.96 6.79 4.93
N SER A 55 1.79 6.20 5.80
CA SER A 55 2.79 6.89 6.61
C SER A 55 4.23 6.58 6.15
N THR A 56 4.39 6.00 4.96
CA THR A 56 5.70 5.66 4.37
C THR A 56 5.88 6.27 2.98
N LEU A 57 7.11 6.29 2.46
CA LEU A 57 7.39 6.66 1.06
C LEU A 57 6.74 5.74 0.02
N GLY A 58 6.21 4.57 0.42
CA GLY A 58 5.43 3.69 -0.45
C GLY A 58 4.15 4.33 -1.01
N HIS A 59 3.60 5.33 -0.32
CA HIS A 59 2.44 6.09 -0.79
C HIS A 59 2.72 6.87 -2.10
N ILE A 60 3.99 7.26 -2.35
CA ILE A 60 4.38 8.05 -3.54
C ILE A 60 4.17 7.27 -4.85
N PRO A 61 4.77 6.07 -5.05
CA PRO A 61 4.60 5.34 -6.29
C PRO A 61 3.19 4.74 -6.45
N PHE A 62 2.45 4.52 -5.36
CA PHE A 62 1.16 3.82 -5.37
C PHE A 62 0.17 4.39 -6.41
N TYR A 63 -0.10 5.70 -6.39
CA TYR A 63 -1.07 6.31 -7.30
C TYR A 63 -0.62 6.29 -8.76
N SER A 64 0.69 6.42 -9.02
CA SER A 64 1.23 6.28 -10.38
C SER A 64 1.04 4.86 -10.90
N LEU A 65 1.24 3.85 -10.05
CA LEU A 65 0.99 2.46 -10.42
C LEU A 65 -0.51 2.19 -10.63
N GLN A 66 -1.39 2.76 -9.80
CA GLN A 66 -2.84 2.66 -9.98
C GLN A 66 -3.28 3.28 -11.31
N GLN A 67 -2.81 4.48 -11.66
CA GLN A 67 -3.10 5.09 -12.97
C GLN A 67 -2.61 4.23 -14.13
N LYS A 68 -1.40 3.65 -14.05
CA LYS A 68 -0.91 2.70 -15.07
C LYS A 68 -1.78 1.46 -15.19
N MET A 69 -2.32 0.96 -14.08
CA MET A 69 -3.29 -0.14 -14.10
C MET A 69 -4.61 0.29 -14.72
N ASN A 70 -5.12 1.48 -14.39
CA ASN A 70 -6.34 2.02 -14.99
C ASN A 70 -6.20 2.15 -16.52
N THR A 71 -5.07 2.67 -17.02
CA THR A 71 -4.76 2.70 -18.45
C THR A 71 -4.73 1.30 -19.08
N TYR A 72 -4.21 0.30 -18.37
CA TYR A 72 -4.23 -1.08 -18.83
C TYR A 72 -5.66 -1.62 -18.95
N LEU A 73 -6.52 -1.36 -17.95
CA LEU A 73 -7.92 -1.78 -17.96
C LEU A 73 -8.68 -1.15 -19.13
N ASP A 74 -8.54 0.17 -19.31
CA ASP A 74 -9.15 0.91 -20.42
C ASP A 74 -8.73 0.35 -21.78
N LYS A 75 -7.43 0.10 -21.97
CA LYS A 75 -6.89 -0.47 -23.22
C LYS A 75 -7.44 -1.86 -23.53
N ASN A 76 -7.73 -2.67 -22.50
CA ASN A 76 -8.23 -4.03 -22.66
C ASN A 76 -9.75 -4.12 -22.51
N GLN A 77 -10.45 -2.99 -22.46
CA GLN A 77 -11.92 -2.92 -22.33
C GLN A 77 -12.45 -3.67 -21.10
N ILE A 78 -11.68 -3.68 -20.00
CA ILE A 78 -12.11 -4.23 -18.71
C ILE A 78 -12.72 -3.09 -17.91
N THR A 79 -14.01 -3.17 -17.59
CA THR A 79 -14.68 -2.09 -16.87
C THR A 79 -14.32 -2.11 -15.38
N PHE A 80 -14.20 -0.95 -14.75
CA PHE A 80 -13.88 -0.82 -13.32
C PHE A 80 -14.92 -1.51 -12.42
N SER A 81 -16.19 -1.52 -12.85
CA SER A 81 -17.29 -2.23 -12.20
C SER A 81 -17.16 -3.77 -12.20
N GLU A 82 -16.36 -4.33 -13.10
CA GLU A 82 -16.09 -5.79 -13.15
C GLU A 82 -14.89 -6.20 -12.29
N VAL A 83 -14.13 -5.22 -11.77
CA VAL A 83 -12.90 -5.45 -11.02
C VAL A 83 -13.15 -5.22 -9.53
N GLY A 84 -13.09 -6.30 -8.76
CA GLY A 84 -13.20 -6.27 -7.30
C GLY A 84 -11.89 -5.83 -6.64
N THR A 85 -11.96 -4.93 -5.66
CA THR A 85 -10.78 -4.45 -4.92
C THR A 85 -11.10 -4.11 -3.45
N ALA A 86 -10.10 -3.58 -2.75
CA ALA A 86 -10.18 -3.07 -1.38
C ALA A 86 -9.60 -1.64 -1.27
N PHE A 87 -9.78 -1.01 -0.10
CA PHE A 87 -9.12 0.25 0.22
C PHE A 87 -7.60 0.10 0.06
N PRO A 88 -6.90 1.07 -0.59
CA PRO A 88 -7.35 2.43 -0.92
C PRO A 88 -7.98 2.65 -2.30
N MET A 89 -8.22 1.59 -3.08
CA MET A 89 -8.66 1.73 -4.48
C MET A 89 -10.18 1.86 -4.67
N LEU A 90 -10.98 1.75 -3.60
CA LEU A 90 -12.45 1.76 -3.68
C LEU A 90 -13.08 3.14 -3.89
N GLY A 91 -12.36 4.23 -3.59
CA GLY A 91 -12.90 5.57 -3.76
C GLY A 91 -13.14 5.92 -5.24
N GLU A 92 -14.01 6.92 -5.47
CA GLU A 92 -14.14 7.51 -6.80
C GLU A 92 -12.79 8.06 -7.27
N HIS A 93 -12.47 7.82 -8.55
CA HIS A 93 -11.23 8.32 -9.15
C HIS A 93 -11.13 9.85 -9.09
N SER A 94 -12.27 10.55 -9.13
CA SER A 94 -12.38 12.00 -9.02
C SER A 94 -11.80 12.49 -7.70
N VAL A 95 -12.03 11.75 -6.62
CA VAL A 95 -11.52 12.02 -5.28
C VAL A 95 -10.07 11.57 -5.14
N ILE A 96 -9.75 10.35 -5.58
CA ILE A 96 -8.40 9.76 -5.44
C ILE A 96 -7.35 10.55 -6.22
N PHE A 97 -7.67 10.94 -7.46
CA PHE A 97 -6.73 11.57 -8.39
C PHE A 97 -6.99 13.06 -8.59
N VAL A 98 -8.00 13.62 -7.92
CA VAL A 98 -8.37 15.04 -8.01
C VAL A 98 -8.61 15.44 -9.47
N ASN A 99 -9.55 14.75 -10.12
CA ASN A 99 -9.89 14.96 -11.52
C ASN A 99 -11.40 14.76 -11.76
N ASN A 100 -11.84 14.77 -13.02
CA ASN A 100 -13.26 14.62 -13.40
C ASN A 100 -13.68 13.16 -13.68
N ASP A 101 -12.81 12.18 -13.41
CA ASP A 101 -13.12 10.77 -13.65
C ASP A 101 -14.00 10.21 -12.51
N ILE A 102 -15.29 10.05 -12.73
CA ILE A 102 -16.21 9.54 -11.70
C ILE A 102 -16.25 8.01 -11.61
N ARG A 103 -15.42 7.29 -12.39
CA ARG A 103 -15.38 5.83 -12.34
C ARG A 103 -14.84 5.36 -10.98
N SER A 104 -15.28 4.19 -10.56
CA SER A 104 -14.83 3.53 -9.34
C SER A 104 -14.78 2.03 -9.53
N PHE A 105 -13.90 1.39 -8.77
CA PHE A 105 -13.89 -0.06 -8.62
C PHE A 105 -15.02 -0.50 -7.69
N LYS A 106 -15.43 -1.77 -7.77
CA LYS A 106 -16.38 -2.33 -6.81
C LYS A 106 -15.68 -3.03 -5.63
N PRO A 107 -16.36 -3.19 -4.48
CA PRO A 107 -15.88 -4.06 -3.40
C PRO A 107 -15.61 -5.47 -3.90
N LYS A 108 -14.50 -6.06 -3.45
CA LYS A 108 -14.10 -7.41 -3.83
C LYS A 108 -15.08 -8.48 -3.36
N GLU A 109 -15.40 -9.40 -4.25
CA GLU A 109 -15.98 -10.72 -3.95
C GLU A 109 -15.02 -11.81 -4.44
N VAL A 110 -13.94 -12.02 -3.67
CA VAL A 110 -12.98 -13.09 -3.88
C VAL A 110 -13.73 -14.43 -3.76
N GLY A 111 -14.00 -15.06 -4.89
CA GLY A 111 -14.85 -16.25 -4.98
C GLY A 111 -15.56 -16.28 -6.32
N LYS A 112 -15.93 -15.09 -6.77
CA LYS A 112 -16.99 -14.85 -7.74
C LYS A 112 -16.53 -13.87 -8.83
N ASP A 113 -15.74 -12.87 -8.44
CA ASP A 113 -15.30 -11.84 -9.36
C ASP A 113 -14.33 -12.39 -10.39
N THR A 114 -14.61 -12.12 -11.67
CA THR A 114 -13.73 -12.48 -12.79
C THR A 114 -12.35 -11.84 -12.61
N TYR A 115 -12.32 -10.59 -12.14
CA TYR A 115 -11.10 -9.83 -11.93
C TYR A 115 -11.00 -9.32 -10.50
N ILE A 116 -9.85 -9.54 -9.87
CA ILE A 116 -9.50 -8.95 -8.57
C ILE A 116 -8.26 -8.09 -8.74
N LEU A 117 -8.34 -6.82 -8.35
CA LEU A 117 -7.19 -5.94 -8.26
C LEU A 117 -6.67 -5.94 -6.82
N TYR A 118 -5.39 -6.28 -6.66
CA TYR A 118 -4.72 -6.37 -5.37
C TYR A 118 -3.41 -5.61 -5.38
N SER A 119 -3.07 -5.00 -4.26
CA SER A 119 -1.79 -4.35 -3.98
C SER A 119 -1.26 -4.80 -2.63
N ASN A 120 0.06 -4.82 -2.44
CA ASN A 120 0.64 -5.12 -1.12
C ASN A 120 0.20 -4.16 -0.02
N VAL A 121 -0.33 -2.98 -0.36
CA VAL A 121 -0.86 -2.02 0.61
C VAL A 121 -2.33 -2.23 0.97
N ASN A 122 -3.01 -3.18 0.33
CA ASN A 122 -4.38 -3.52 0.71
C ASN A 122 -4.37 -4.34 2.01
N ASN A 123 -4.84 -3.74 3.10
CA ASN A 123 -4.92 -4.39 4.40
C ASN A 123 -6.21 -5.23 4.57
N ASP A 124 -7.22 -5.05 3.71
CA ASP A 124 -8.53 -5.69 3.88
C ASP A 124 -8.69 -7.01 3.11
N PHE A 125 -7.58 -7.67 2.74
CA PHE A 125 -7.59 -9.05 2.24
C PHE A 125 -7.22 -10.00 3.37
N SER A 126 -8.12 -10.93 3.68
CA SER A 126 -7.86 -12.00 4.63
C SER A 126 -6.87 -13.02 4.09
N ASP A 127 -6.22 -13.77 4.98
CA ASP A 127 -5.29 -14.84 4.61
C ASP A 127 -5.93 -15.89 3.69
N SER A 128 -7.21 -16.22 3.91
CA SER A 128 -7.94 -17.15 3.06
C SER A 128 -8.16 -16.58 1.65
N GLU A 129 -8.54 -15.30 1.53
CA GLU A 129 -8.66 -14.62 0.24
C GLU A 129 -7.33 -14.56 -0.50
N LEU A 130 -6.23 -14.23 0.18
CA LEU A 130 -4.89 -14.21 -0.42
C LEU A 130 -4.44 -15.60 -0.89
N ASN A 131 -4.71 -16.65 -0.10
CA ASN A 131 -4.47 -18.03 -0.52
C ASN A 131 -5.37 -18.42 -1.70
N TRP A 132 -6.59 -17.87 -1.78
CA TRP A 132 -7.49 -18.17 -2.87
C TRP A 132 -7.05 -17.49 -4.17
N LEU A 133 -6.55 -16.25 -4.10
CA LEU A 133 -5.89 -15.56 -5.23
C LEU A 133 -4.67 -16.35 -5.74
N SER A 134 -3.84 -16.90 -4.85
CA SER A 134 -2.66 -17.66 -5.28
C SER A 134 -3.01 -19.00 -5.94
N ASN A 135 -4.13 -19.62 -5.55
CA ASN A 135 -4.50 -20.96 -6.00
C ASN A 135 -5.52 -20.98 -7.15
N GLN A 136 -6.50 -20.08 -7.13
CA GLN A 136 -7.64 -20.09 -8.06
C GLN A 136 -7.57 -19.00 -9.14
N TYR A 137 -6.60 -18.08 -9.06
CA TYR A 137 -6.44 -17.01 -10.06
C TYR A 137 -5.11 -17.15 -10.79
N ILE A 138 -5.05 -16.53 -11.96
CA ILE A 138 -3.81 -16.25 -12.67
C ILE A 138 -3.52 -14.75 -12.62
N ILE A 139 -2.25 -14.37 -12.63
CA ILE A 139 -1.85 -12.97 -12.73
C ILE A 139 -2.01 -12.55 -14.20
N GLU A 140 -3.04 -11.74 -14.47
CA GLU A 140 -3.30 -11.14 -15.78
C GLU A 140 -2.32 -10.00 -16.05
N LYS A 141 -2.09 -9.14 -15.05
CA LYS A 141 -1.15 -8.02 -15.15
C LYS A 141 -0.50 -7.74 -13.81
N LYS A 142 0.82 -7.51 -13.82
CA LYS A 142 1.58 -7.03 -12.67
C LYS A 142 2.32 -5.74 -13.03
N ILE A 143 2.26 -4.75 -12.15
CA ILE A 143 3.01 -3.49 -12.24
C ILE A 143 3.67 -3.25 -10.90
N THR A 144 4.94 -2.84 -10.89
CA THR A 144 5.74 -2.77 -9.67
C THR A 144 6.55 -1.48 -9.57
N SER A 145 6.87 -1.10 -8.34
CA SER A 145 7.94 -0.22 -7.91
C SER A 145 8.79 -0.97 -6.86
N PRO A 146 9.88 -0.40 -6.33
CA PRO A 146 10.69 -1.08 -5.31
C PRO A 146 9.91 -1.49 -4.05
N THR A 147 8.90 -0.71 -3.65
CA THR A 147 8.17 -0.92 -2.39
C THR A 147 6.71 -1.32 -2.57
N ILE A 148 6.16 -1.16 -3.78
CA ILE A 148 4.73 -1.37 -4.07
C ILE A 148 4.56 -2.25 -5.30
N TYR A 149 3.57 -3.12 -5.29
CA TYR A 149 3.11 -3.78 -6.52
C TYR A 149 1.59 -3.78 -6.60
N LEU A 150 1.06 -3.71 -7.83
CA LEU A 150 -0.33 -3.98 -8.14
C LEU A 150 -0.41 -5.22 -9.04
N CYS A 151 -1.30 -6.13 -8.71
CA CYS A 151 -1.61 -7.34 -9.47
C CYS A 151 -3.09 -7.34 -9.82
N LEU A 152 -3.39 -7.37 -11.12
CA LEU A 152 -4.70 -7.76 -11.62
C LEU A 152 -4.71 -9.29 -11.74
N PHE A 153 -5.56 -9.93 -10.96
CA PHE A 153 -5.81 -11.34 -10.99
C PHE A 153 -7.05 -11.63 -11.84
N LYS A 154 -7.03 -12.76 -12.56
CA LYS A 154 -8.17 -13.28 -13.31
C LYS A 154 -8.53 -14.69 -12.84
N LEU A 155 -9.81 -14.95 -12.59
CA LEU A 155 -10.29 -16.26 -12.13
C LEU A 155 -9.95 -17.35 -13.17
N LYS A 156 -9.40 -18.48 -12.72
CA LYS A 156 -9.19 -19.65 -13.58
C LYS A 156 -10.56 -20.18 -14.02
N LYS A 157 -10.70 -20.44 -15.32
CA LYS A 157 -11.87 -21.17 -15.85
C LYS A 157 -11.78 -22.64 -15.49
#